data_AF-A0A7D5M6Y8-F1
#
_entry.id   AF-A0A7D5M6Y8-F1
#
_cell.length_a   1.000
_cell.length_b   1.000
_cell.length_c   1.000
_cell.angle_alpha   90.00
_cell.angle_beta   90.00
_cell.angle_gamma   90.00
#
_symmetry.space_group_name_H-M   'P 1'
#
loop_
_entity.id
_entity.type
_entity.pdbx_description
1 polymer ?
#
loop_
_entity_poly.entity_id
_entity_poly.type
_entity_poly.pdbx_seq_one_letter_code
_entity_poly.pdbx_strand_id
1 'polypeptide(L)'
;MTEDICDFCKGIGASGPNTCVYCNGTGEWNNAAQAYVKNHICQCIVLDRKFCPVCNKACHHDTTLNPKQKIDPGYGGMPSPEITVIA
;
A
#
# COMPACT_ATOMS: atom_id res chain seq x y z
N MET A 1 -12.86 -9.13 -20.52
CA MET A 1 -12.30 -10.34 -19.88
C MET A 1 -11.27 -9.84 -18.91
N THR A 2 -11.48 -10.01 -17.61
CA THR A 2 -10.40 -9.80 -16.65
C THR A 2 -9.31 -10.77 -17.04
N GLU A 3 -8.13 -10.24 -17.36
CA GLU A 3 -6.93 -11.04 -17.58
C GLU A 3 -6.79 -12.00 -16.38
N ASP A 4 -6.45 -13.28 -16.62
CA ASP A 4 -6.32 -14.33 -15.58
C ASP A 4 -5.07 -14.09 -14.69
N ILE A 5 -4.93 -12.87 -14.20
CA ILE A 5 -3.82 -12.39 -13.41
C ILE A 5 -4.25 -12.08 -11.98
N CYS A 6 -3.33 -12.26 -11.06
CA CYS A 6 -3.51 -11.97 -9.64
C CYS A 6 -3.80 -10.47 -9.45
N ASP A 7 -4.97 -10.15 -8.89
CA ASP A 7 -5.39 -8.77 -8.65
C ASP A 7 -4.46 -7.99 -7.71
N PHE A 8 -3.69 -8.67 -6.85
CA PHE A 8 -2.76 -8.04 -5.92
C PHE A 8 -1.41 -7.72 -6.58
N CYS A 9 -0.71 -8.73 -7.11
CA CYS A 9 0.62 -8.54 -7.71
C CYS A 9 0.61 -8.22 -9.21
N LYS A 10 -0.57 -8.12 -9.84
CA LYS A 10 -0.74 -7.78 -11.26
C LYS A 10 0.03 -8.72 -12.21
N GLY A 11 0.04 -10.01 -11.90
CA GLY A 11 0.72 -11.02 -12.72
C GLY A 11 2.20 -11.22 -12.41
N ILE A 12 2.81 -10.41 -11.55
CA ILE A 12 4.27 -10.45 -11.30
C ILE A 12 4.69 -11.69 -10.49
N GLY A 13 3.81 -12.22 -9.63
CA GLY A 13 4.16 -13.27 -8.68
C GLY A 13 4.98 -12.79 -7.46
N ALA A 14 5.28 -11.49 -7.36
CA ALA A 14 6.02 -10.90 -6.26
C ALA A 14 5.38 -9.61 -5.74
N SER A 15 5.67 -9.26 -4.50
CA SER A 15 5.36 -7.97 -3.88
C SER A 15 6.63 -7.43 -3.22
N GLY A 16 7.32 -6.55 -3.93
CA GLY A 16 8.67 -6.11 -3.54
C GLY A 16 9.68 -7.27 -3.62
N PRO A 17 10.55 -7.46 -2.62
CA PRO A 17 11.53 -8.55 -2.62
C PRO A 17 10.93 -9.93 -2.29
N ASN A 18 9.66 -9.98 -1.89
CA ASN A 18 9.01 -11.20 -1.40
C ASN A 18 8.07 -11.79 -2.44
N THR A 19 7.92 -13.13 -2.42
CA THR A 19 6.90 -13.83 -3.19
C THR A 19 5.50 -13.34 -2.80
N CYS A 20 4.63 -13.16 -3.80
CA CYS A 20 3.25 -12.74 -3.57
C CYS A 20 2.50 -13.84 -2.79
N VAL A 21 2.12 -13.53 -1.56
CA VAL A 21 1.41 -14.46 -0.67
C VAL A 21 -0.03 -14.75 -1.12
N TYR A 22 -0.62 -13.90 -1.95
CA TYR A 22 -2.00 -14.06 -2.41
C TYR A 22 -2.14 -14.98 -3.62
N CYS A 23 -1.08 -15.12 -4.44
CA CYS A 23 -1.04 -16.10 -5.54
C CYS A 23 0.05 -17.14 -5.37
N ASN A 24 0.72 -17.19 -4.21
CA ASN A 24 1.85 -18.10 -3.95
C ASN A 24 2.93 -18.03 -5.04
N GLY A 25 3.13 -16.86 -5.64
CA GLY A 25 4.12 -16.65 -6.70
C GLY A 25 3.67 -17.02 -8.11
N THR A 26 2.48 -17.58 -8.33
CA THR A 26 2.06 -17.97 -9.69
C THR A 26 1.77 -16.79 -10.60
N GLY A 27 1.39 -15.64 -10.02
CA GLY A 27 0.91 -14.50 -10.78
C GLY A 27 -0.52 -14.68 -11.32
N GLU A 28 -1.12 -15.85 -11.15
CA GLU A 28 -2.44 -16.17 -11.69
C GLU A 28 -3.59 -15.63 -10.85
N TRP A 29 -4.72 -15.40 -11.50
CA TRP A 29 -5.95 -15.01 -10.84
C TRP A 29 -6.39 -16.04 -9.81
N ASN A 30 -6.90 -15.56 -8.66
CA ASN A 30 -7.57 -16.40 -7.68
C ASN A 30 -8.51 -15.58 -6.78
N ASN A 31 -9.41 -16.30 -6.10
CA ASN A 31 -10.40 -15.69 -5.19
C ASN A 31 -9.77 -14.97 -4.00
N ALA A 32 -8.64 -15.43 -3.47
CA ALA A 32 -8.02 -14.83 -2.29
C ALA A 32 -7.47 -13.42 -2.60
N ALA A 33 -6.74 -13.28 -3.71
CA ALA A 33 -6.23 -12.01 -4.19
C ALA A 33 -7.37 -11.03 -4.50
N GLN A 34 -8.43 -11.50 -5.17
CA GLN A 34 -9.59 -10.68 -5.49
C GLN A 34 -10.32 -10.21 -4.22
N ALA A 35 -10.57 -11.12 -3.28
CA ALA A 35 -11.25 -10.82 -2.03
C ALA A 35 -10.46 -9.81 -1.19
N TYR A 36 -9.13 -9.94 -1.14
CA TYR A 36 -8.27 -8.99 -0.46
C TYR A 36 -8.34 -7.61 -1.10
N VAL A 37 -8.14 -7.47 -2.42
CA VAL A 37 -8.21 -6.16 -3.08
C VAL A 37 -9.58 -5.49 -2.92
N LYS A 38 -10.67 -6.27 -2.85
CA LYS A 38 -12.02 -5.75 -2.59
C LYS A 38 -12.25 -5.28 -1.15
N ASN A 39 -11.65 -5.96 -0.16
CA ASN A 39 -11.98 -5.77 1.26
C ASN A 39 -10.76 -5.41 2.14
N HIS A 40 -9.68 -4.94 1.53
CA HIS A 40 -8.43 -4.68 2.25
C HIS A 40 -8.63 -3.62 3.34
N ILE A 41 -7.89 -3.81 4.44
CA ILE A 41 -7.77 -2.78 5.47
C ILE A 41 -7.11 -1.56 4.83
N CYS A 42 -7.71 -0.40 5.00
CA CYS A 42 -7.20 0.85 4.43
C CYS A 42 -5.82 1.19 5.03
N GLN A 43 -4.79 1.16 4.18
CA GLN A 43 -3.44 1.59 4.55
C GLN A 43 -3.17 3.04 4.16
N CYS A 44 -4.13 3.75 3.56
CA CYS A 44 -3.93 5.12 3.12
C CYS A 44 -3.63 6.08 4.29
N ILE A 45 -4.05 5.73 5.52
CA ILE A 45 -3.81 6.54 6.74
C ILE A 45 -2.32 6.75 7.05
N VAL A 46 -1.46 5.81 6.66
CA VAL A 46 0.00 5.91 6.86
C VAL A 46 0.74 6.55 5.68
N LEU A 47 0.01 6.99 4.64
CA LEU A 47 0.56 7.61 3.43
C LEU A 47 -0.08 8.99 3.16
N ASP A 48 0.00 9.47 1.93
CA ASP A 48 -0.47 10.80 1.50
C ASP A 48 -1.99 10.92 1.35
N ARG A 49 -2.73 9.82 1.54
CA ARG A 49 -4.19 9.72 1.38
C ARG A 49 -4.72 10.16 0.01
N LYS A 50 -3.88 10.19 -1.03
CA LYS A 50 -4.28 10.48 -2.41
C LYS A 50 -4.53 9.19 -3.19
N PHE A 51 -3.62 8.22 -3.06
CA PHE A 51 -3.69 6.94 -3.75
C PHE A 51 -3.62 5.77 -2.77
N CYS A 52 -4.40 4.72 -3.02
CA CYS A 52 -4.34 3.52 -2.20
C CYS A 52 -3.11 2.67 -2.56
N PRO A 53 -2.24 2.31 -1.60
CA PRO A 53 -1.05 1.50 -1.88
C PRO A 53 -1.39 0.06 -2.29
N VAL A 54 -2.60 -0.42 -2.00
CA VAL A 54 -3.02 -1.79 -2.33
C VAL A 54 -3.56 -1.88 -3.75
N CYS A 55 -4.48 -0.98 -4.12
CA CYS A 55 -5.20 -1.08 -5.40
C CYS A 55 -4.79 -0.01 -6.42
N ASN A 56 -3.93 0.93 -6.04
CA ASN A 56 -3.45 2.06 -6.83
C ASN A 56 -4.56 2.94 -7.45
N LYS A 57 -5.76 2.90 -6.87
CA LYS A 57 -6.87 3.79 -7.22
C LYS A 57 -6.84 5.02 -6.32
N ALA A 58 -7.56 6.07 -6.73
CA ALA A 58 -7.83 7.22 -5.87
C ALA A 58 -8.35 6.74 -4.52
N CYS A 59 -7.84 7.34 -3.45
CA CYS A 59 -8.19 6.94 -2.10
C CYS A 59 -9.71 7.03 -1.91
N HIS A 60 -10.35 5.90 -1.59
CA HIS A 60 -11.78 5.81 -1.35
C HIS A 60 -12.11 5.87 0.15
N HIS A 61 -11.22 6.46 0.97
CA HIS A 61 -11.59 6.74 2.35
C HIS A 61 -12.71 7.77 2.33
N ASP A 62 -13.87 7.39 2.84
CA ASP A 62 -14.97 8.30 3.11
C ASP A 62 -15.16 8.26 4.62
N THR A 63 -14.42 9.11 5.34
CA THR A 63 -14.64 9.27 6.78
C THR A 63 -14.80 10.74 7.09
N THR A 64 -16.04 11.11 7.39
CA THR A 64 -16.46 12.41 7.95
C THR A 64 -15.82 12.73 9.30
N LEU A 65 -15.12 11.76 9.92
CA LEU A 65 -14.47 11.83 11.23
C LEU A 65 -12.94 12.00 11.15
N ASN A 66 -12.41 12.67 10.13
CA ASN A 66 -11.00 13.07 10.14
C ASN A 66 -10.78 14.17 11.21
N PRO A 67 -9.91 13.97 12.24
CA PRO A 67 -9.31 15.12 12.90
C PRO A 67 -8.53 15.87 11.83
N LYS A 68 -8.85 17.15 11.63
CA LYS A 68 -8.02 18.04 10.80
C LYS A 68 -6.65 18.13 11.47
N GLN A 69 -5.72 17.25 11.13
CA GLN A 69 -4.34 17.40 11.56
C GLN A 69 -3.85 18.71 10.96
N LYS A 70 -3.80 19.76 11.79
CA LYS A 70 -3.02 20.95 11.48
C LYS A 70 -1.57 20.48 11.51
N ILE A 71 -0.96 20.38 10.33
CA ILE A 71 0.49 20.32 10.23
C ILE A 71 0.95 21.72 10.63
N ASP A 72 1.34 21.88 11.89
CA ASP A 72 2.08 23.05 12.32
C ASP A 72 3.43 23.02 11.58
N PRO A 73 3.87 24.11 10.93
CA PRO A 73 5.18 24.16 10.29
C PRO A 73 6.36 23.89 11.24
N GLY A 74 6.14 23.85 12.56
CA GLY A 74 7.18 24.01 13.58
C GLY A 74 7.60 22.80 14.42
N TYR A 75 7.04 21.59 14.30
CA TYR A 75 7.47 20.48 15.17
C TYR A 75 7.65 19.14 14.46
N GLY A 76 8.90 18.70 14.38
CA GLY A 76 9.24 17.28 14.43
C GLY A 76 9.60 16.61 13.10
N GLY A 77 10.35 17.28 12.22
CA GLY A 77 11.22 16.52 11.32
C GLY A 77 12.11 15.64 12.20
N MET A 78 11.97 14.31 12.11
CA MET A 78 12.95 13.42 12.72
C MET A 78 14.32 13.82 12.17
N PRO A 79 15.33 14.10 13.01
CA PRO A 79 16.68 14.26 12.49
C PRO A 79 17.03 12.98 11.75
N SER A 80 17.45 13.12 10.48
CA SER A 80 18.06 12.02 9.75
C SER A 80 19.17 11.44 10.64
N PRO A 81 19.24 10.12 10.85
CA PRO A 81 20.37 9.56 11.56
C PRO A 81 21.62 9.85 10.70
N GLU A 82 22.49 10.72 11.21
CA GLU A 82 23.82 10.90 10.64
C GLU A 82 24.59 9.59 10.85
N ILE A 83 24.69 8.78 9.80
CA ILE A 83 25.56 7.61 9.80
C ILE A 83 26.98 8.11 9.59
N THR A 84 27.73 8.29 10.67
CA THR A 84 29.16 8.57 10.57
C THR A 84 29.87 7.32 10.07
N VAL A 85 30.28 7.33 8.80
CA VAL A 85 31.21 6.33 8.26
C VAL A 85 32.60 6.72 8.73
N ILE A 86 33.11 6.02 9.73
CA ILE A 86 34.52 6.06 10.13
C ILE A 86 35.33 5.30 9.07
N ALA A 87 36.28 6.01 8.46
CA ALA A 87 37.27 5.48 7.52
C ALA A 87 38.52 4.97 8.27
#